data_AF-A0A974YAS2-F1
#
_entry.id   AF-A0A974YAS2-F1
#
_cell.length_a   1.000
_cell.length_b   1.000
_cell.length_c   1.000
_cell.angle_alpha   90.00
_cell.angle_beta   90.00
_cell.angle_gamma   90.00
#
_symmetry.space_group_name_H-M   'P 1'
#
loop_
_entity.id
_entity.type
_entity.pdbx_description
1 polymer ?
#
loop_
_entity_poly.entity_id
_entity_poly.type
_entity_poly.pdbx_seq_one_letter_code
_entity_poly.pdbx_strand_id
1 'polypeptide(L)'
;MPAVETYSSTGNAYIDAILGNIKWVPSNLTYSFPTTATSYGSSYGDGEAAKGFGAFNGGQQFITRSALNLYSAVSNLTFQEMDSVSGPSADLRFAQSDLPSTAWAYFPTTDATGGDVWVNHSSRIYASPAKGNYAYLTIVHEIGHALGLEHAHEGDMPLDRDGMEYTVMSYRSYAGASTDMGYTNETWGYAQSLMMYDIAAVQHIYGANYATNAGDTLYSWSPSTGEMVVNGVSQGAPGGNQILLTVWDGGGSDTYSFANYTTELSIDLQPGAWTTTSQEQRAKLHWDGSKLAAGNIANALLYQGNTLSLIENASGGSASDVVKGNIAGNALRGNGGNDKLYGLSDNDVLIGGSGKDLLNGGTGTDIASYVTAKAAVIADLQSSSSNRGDASGDSYASIEGLVGSAYGDTLRGNGASNTIKGEGGKDTLYGRSGNDVIEGGSGSDKLCGQSGKDTLTGGSGADAFIFQAVSDSRRSVIDTITDFRRGSDHIDLRSIDAKTSATGNQAFTFIGKNAFHGKSGELRFADGIVSGDVNGDKSADFKINVAALSALSKSDFYL
;
A
#
# COMPACT_ATOMS: atom_id res chain seq x y z
N MET A 1 25.75 20.78 28.10
CA MET A 1 24.77 19.85 27.55
C MET A 1 23.39 20.48 27.56
N PRO A 2 22.51 20.11 26.63
CA PRO A 2 21.13 20.57 26.61
C PRO A 2 20.34 20.21 27.87
N ALA A 3 19.18 20.86 28.02
CA ALA A 3 18.21 20.47 29.03
C ALA A 3 17.58 19.11 28.69
N VAL A 4 17.16 18.41 29.73
CA VAL A 4 16.48 17.11 29.63
C VAL A 4 15.16 17.14 30.40
N GLU A 5 14.22 16.28 30.00
CA GLU A 5 12.92 16.14 30.65
C GLU A 5 12.42 14.70 30.65
N THR A 6 11.48 14.40 31.55
CA THR A 6 10.77 13.11 31.58
C THR A 6 9.55 13.13 30.68
N TYR A 7 9.12 11.96 30.23
CA TYR A 7 7.90 11.77 29.43
C TYR A 7 7.05 10.63 29.99
N SER A 8 5.78 10.57 29.58
CA SER A 8 4.84 9.52 30.02
C SER A 8 4.98 8.26 29.14
N SER A 9 4.57 7.11 29.65
CA SER A 9 4.46 5.89 28.84
C SER A 9 3.35 5.99 27.80
N THR A 10 3.40 5.13 26.78
CA THR A 10 2.39 5.01 25.73
C THR A 10 1.20 4.15 26.16
N GLY A 11 1.41 3.21 27.09
CA GLY A 11 0.47 2.15 27.44
C GLY A 11 0.56 0.93 26.51
N ASN A 12 1.44 0.94 25.52
CA ASN A 12 1.76 -0.22 24.69
C ASN A 12 3.04 -0.88 25.22
N ALA A 13 2.91 -2.11 25.73
CA ALA A 13 4.01 -2.85 26.34
C ALA A 13 5.24 -3.05 25.43
N TYR A 14 5.05 -3.11 24.11
CA TYR A 14 6.18 -3.27 23.18
C TYR A 14 6.97 -1.98 22.96
N ILE A 15 6.28 -0.84 22.93
CA ILE A 15 6.92 0.47 22.78
C ILE A 15 7.54 0.86 24.13
N ASP A 16 6.77 0.73 25.21
CA ASP A 16 7.19 1.12 26.56
C ASP A 16 8.43 0.35 27.03
N ALA A 17 8.64 -0.88 26.56
CA ALA A 17 9.79 -1.70 26.93
C ALA A 17 11.14 -1.23 26.38
N ILE A 18 11.15 -0.28 25.45
CA ILE A 18 12.39 0.33 24.95
C ILE A 18 12.43 1.84 25.20
N LEU A 19 11.50 2.36 26.02
CA LEU A 19 11.53 3.75 26.46
C LEU A 19 12.42 3.87 27.70
N GLY A 20 13.38 4.79 27.64
CA GLY A 20 14.05 5.29 28.83
C GLY A 20 13.13 6.18 29.67
N ASN A 21 13.72 6.90 30.63
CA ASN A 21 12.96 7.81 31.51
C ASN A 21 13.14 9.29 31.17
N ILE A 22 14.14 9.61 30.33
CA ILE A 22 14.62 10.97 30.09
C ILE A 22 14.88 11.16 28.60
N LYS A 23 14.51 12.33 28.06
CA LYS A 23 14.81 12.75 26.69
C LYS A 23 15.49 14.11 26.66
N TRP A 24 16.09 14.44 25.51
CA TRP A 24 16.51 15.82 25.23
C TRP A 24 15.30 16.73 25.07
N VAL A 25 15.35 17.93 25.67
CA VAL A 25 14.35 18.98 25.44
C VAL A 25 14.43 19.55 24.02
N PRO A 26 15.62 19.93 23.48
CA PRO A 26 15.68 20.39 22.09
C PRO A 26 15.54 19.23 21.11
N SER A 27 14.85 19.50 20.01
CA SER A 27 14.80 18.59 18.85
C SER A 27 15.87 18.91 17.80
N ASN A 28 16.67 19.96 17.99
CA ASN A 28 17.81 20.31 17.14
C ASN A 28 19.12 20.01 17.88
N LEU A 29 19.66 18.83 17.62
CA LEU A 29 20.88 18.36 18.28
C LEU A 29 22.08 18.60 17.37
N THR A 30 23.19 18.98 17.98
CA THR A 30 24.49 19.06 17.34
C THR A 30 25.27 17.78 17.56
N TYR A 31 26.10 17.39 16.58
CA TYR A 31 27.01 16.26 16.76
C TYR A 31 28.42 16.54 16.25
N SER A 32 29.40 15.80 16.74
CA SER A 32 30.79 15.92 16.26
C SER A 32 31.58 14.61 16.37
N PHE A 33 32.73 14.58 15.70
CA PHE A 33 33.70 13.48 15.75
C PHE A 33 35.02 13.96 16.37
N PRO A 34 35.17 13.90 17.71
CA PRO A 34 36.40 14.33 18.36
C PRO A 34 37.63 13.59 17.82
N THR A 35 38.67 14.36 17.50
CA THR A 35 39.95 13.83 16.97
C THR A 35 40.99 13.59 18.06
N THR A 36 40.77 14.13 19.27
CA THR A 36 41.68 14.04 20.41
C THR A 36 40.94 13.80 21.71
N ALA A 37 41.53 13.01 22.60
CA ALA A 37 41.01 12.73 23.95
C ALA A 37 40.80 13.99 24.80
N THR A 38 41.59 15.04 24.57
CA THR A 38 41.49 16.32 25.29
C THR A 38 40.14 17.01 25.10
N SER A 39 39.38 16.66 24.06
CA SER A 39 38.03 17.18 23.80
C SER A 39 37.00 16.81 24.87
N TYR A 40 37.29 15.82 25.72
CA TYR A 40 36.41 15.34 26.78
C TYR A 40 36.80 15.89 28.17
N GLY A 41 38.02 16.41 28.33
CA GLY A 41 38.54 16.85 29.62
C GLY A 41 39.09 15.70 30.48
N SER A 42 39.71 16.03 31.61
CA SER A 42 40.48 15.08 32.44
C SER A 42 39.65 14.30 33.48
N SER A 43 38.38 14.66 33.68
CA SER A 43 37.47 14.05 34.68
C SER A 43 36.13 13.66 34.06
N TYR A 44 36.20 13.11 32.85
CA TYR A 44 35.05 12.75 32.02
C TYR A 44 34.64 11.30 32.23
N GLY A 45 33.34 11.07 32.48
CA GLY A 45 32.75 9.75 32.57
C GLY A 45 33.54 8.80 33.46
N ASP A 46 33.65 7.56 33.00
CA ASP A 46 34.46 6.52 33.65
C ASP A 46 35.92 6.51 33.13
N GLY A 47 36.29 7.50 32.33
CA GLY A 47 37.64 7.70 31.81
C GLY A 47 37.86 7.11 30.42
N GLU A 48 36.82 6.99 29.59
CA GLU A 48 36.85 6.48 28.21
C GLU A 48 37.95 7.15 27.38
N ALA A 49 38.01 8.49 27.45
CA ALA A 49 39.00 9.28 26.74
C ALA A 49 40.44 8.98 27.15
N ALA A 50 40.67 8.42 28.34
CA ALA A 50 41.98 8.04 28.85
C ALA A 50 42.35 6.57 28.56
N LYS A 51 41.44 5.77 28.00
CA LYS A 51 41.61 4.34 27.75
C LYS A 51 41.60 4.06 26.26
N GLY A 52 42.78 4.06 25.64
CA GLY A 52 42.93 3.65 24.25
C GLY A 52 42.09 4.47 23.27
N PHE A 53 42.01 5.79 23.46
CA PHE A 53 41.23 6.69 22.60
C PHE A 53 41.57 6.51 21.11
N GLY A 54 40.54 6.46 20.27
CA GLY A 54 40.66 6.50 18.81
C GLY A 54 39.62 7.43 18.20
N ALA A 55 40.02 8.25 17.23
CA ALA A 55 39.07 9.03 16.45
C ALA A 55 38.23 8.11 15.54
N PHE A 56 36.97 8.44 15.28
CA PHE A 56 36.18 7.73 14.28
C PHE A 56 36.81 7.88 12.89
N ASN A 57 36.99 6.76 12.19
CA ASN A 57 37.48 6.74 10.81
C ASN A 57 36.40 7.17 9.82
N GLY A 58 36.75 7.40 8.55
CA GLY A 58 35.81 7.89 7.54
C GLY A 58 34.56 7.02 7.34
N GLY A 59 34.68 5.69 7.44
CA GLY A 59 33.56 4.76 7.34
C GLY A 59 32.62 4.86 8.55
N GLN A 60 33.18 4.91 9.76
CA GLN A 60 32.41 5.11 11.00
C GLN A 60 31.67 6.45 10.99
N GLN A 61 32.32 7.53 10.55
CA GLN A 61 31.66 8.84 10.42
C GLN A 61 30.55 8.81 9.38
N PHE A 62 30.76 8.20 8.21
CA PHE A 62 29.74 8.07 7.17
C PHE A 62 28.49 7.32 7.66
N ILE A 63 28.69 6.20 8.36
CA ILE A 63 27.58 5.43 8.93
C ILE A 63 26.88 6.20 10.06
N THR A 64 27.62 6.92 10.90
CA THR A 64 27.02 7.77 11.95
C THR A 64 26.09 8.82 11.35
N ARG A 65 26.52 9.54 10.30
CA ARG A 65 25.67 10.50 9.58
C ARG A 65 24.42 9.83 9.01
N SER A 66 24.59 8.66 8.42
CA SER A 66 23.48 7.88 7.86
C SER A 66 22.50 7.43 8.94
N ALA A 67 22.99 7.02 10.12
CA ALA A 67 22.18 6.59 11.25
C ALA A 67 21.41 7.77 11.87
N LEU A 68 22.05 8.92 12.08
CA LEU A 68 21.37 10.14 12.51
C LEU A 68 20.27 10.55 11.54
N ASN A 69 20.51 10.41 10.22
CA ASN A 69 19.49 10.64 9.21
C ASN A 69 18.28 9.69 9.36
N LEU A 70 18.48 8.42 9.74
CA LEU A 70 17.36 7.49 10.01
C LEU A 70 16.47 8.01 11.15
N TYR A 71 17.06 8.48 12.26
CA TYR A 71 16.31 9.04 13.39
C TYR A 71 15.55 10.32 13.00
N SER A 72 16.18 11.22 12.24
CA SER A 72 15.50 12.44 11.75
C SER A 72 14.46 12.16 10.66
N ALA A 73 14.61 11.08 9.90
CA ALA A 73 13.64 10.71 8.86
C ALA A 73 12.30 10.31 9.47
N VAL A 74 12.31 9.68 10.65
CA VAL A 74 11.08 9.17 11.28
C VAL A 74 10.53 10.09 12.37
N SER A 75 11.31 11.07 12.83
CA SER A 75 10.93 11.95 13.96
C SER A 75 11.32 13.40 13.76
N ASN A 76 10.78 14.32 14.56
CA ASN A 76 11.10 15.77 14.45
C ASN A 76 12.50 16.15 14.95
N LEU A 77 13.38 15.18 15.16
CA LEU A 77 14.79 15.41 15.43
C LEU A 77 15.50 15.96 14.18
N THR A 78 16.43 16.87 14.40
CA THR A 78 17.35 17.38 13.40
C THR A 78 18.77 17.34 13.96
N PHE A 79 19.74 17.04 13.09
CA PHE A 79 21.12 16.86 13.48
C PHE A 79 22.05 17.77 12.67
N GLN A 80 22.89 18.52 13.37
CA GLN A 80 23.87 19.42 12.75
C GLN A 80 25.28 19.01 13.12
N GLU A 81 26.11 18.70 12.12
CA GLU A 81 27.53 18.42 12.35
C GLU A 81 28.29 19.70 12.71
N MET A 82 29.17 19.59 13.71
CA MET A 82 30.11 20.64 14.11
C MET A 82 31.54 20.31 13.67
N ASP A 83 32.33 21.35 13.38
CA ASP A 83 33.74 21.21 12.98
C ASP A 83 34.61 20.55 14.06
N SER A 84 35.53 19.69 13.62
CA SER A 84 36.30 18.76 14.48
C SER A 84 37.45 19.37 15.30
N VAL A 85 37.66 20.69 15.25
CA VAL A 85 38.91 21.35 15.72
C VAL A 85 38.72 22.31 16.92
N SER A 86 37.50 22.63 17.34
CA SER A 86 37.25 23.56 18.45
C SER A 86 36.24 23.01 19.47
N GLY A 87 36.71 22.42 20.58
CA GLY A 87 35.82 21.97 21.67
C GLY A 87 35.34 23.11 22.59
N PRO A 88 34.43 22.87 23.58
CA PRO A 88 33.37 21.85 23.71
C PRO A 88 32.03 22.41 23.16
N SER A 89 30.88 21.75 23.03
CA SER A 89 30.35 20.42 23.35
C SER A 89 29.24 20.23 22.33
N ALA A 90 29.45 19.41 21.29
CA ALA A 90 28.31 18.94 20.53
C ALA A 90 27.41 18.12 21.47
N ASP A 91 26.12 18.13 21.23
CA ASP A 91 25.16 17.44 22.09
C ASP A 91 25.38 15.92 22.05
N LEU A 92 25.85 15.41 20.90
CA LEU A 92 26.30 14.03 20.72
C LEU A 92 27.75 14.01 20.24
N ARG A 93 28.60 13.14 20.81
CA ARG A 93 29.97 12.93 20.31
C ARG A 93 30.26 11.46 20.10
N PHE A 94 31.04 11.18 19.06
CA PHE A 94 31.32 9.82 18.61
C PHE A 94 32.83 9.57 18.56
N ALA A 95 33.31 8.64 19.38
CA ALA A 95 34.72 8.28 19.44
C ALA A 95 34.92 6.80 19.83
N GLN A 96 36.15 6.32 19.71
CA GLN A 96 36.53 4.97 20.11
C GLN A 96 37.25 4.99 21.46
N SER A 97 37.03 3.98 22.28
CA SER A 97 37.72 3.77 23.55
C SER A 97 37.92 2.27 23.79
N ASP A 98 38.99 1.88 24.48
CA ASP A 98 39.20 0.51 24.95
C ASP A 98 38.53 0.23 26.31
N LEU A 99 37.82 1.21 26.88
CA LEU A 99 37.08 1.02 28.13
C LEU A 99 35.85 0.10 27.96
N PRO A 100 34.89 0.36 27.05
CA PRO A 100 33.81 -0.59 26.77
C PRO A 100 34.37 -1.85 26.11
N SER A 101 33.91 -3.04 26.51
CA SER A 101 34.27 -4.30 25.85
C SER A 101 33.67 -4.41 24.43
N THR A 102 32.51 -3.79 24.21
CA THR A 102 31.80 -3.72 22.93
C THR A 102 31.59 -2.27 22.49
N ALA A 103 30.57 -1.63 23.03
CA ALA A 103 30.19 -0.24 22.82
C ALA A 103 29.26 0.17 23.98
N TRP A 104 29.09 1.47 24.19
CA TRP A 104 28.03 2.02 25.01
C TRP A 104 27.75 3.48 24.63
N ALA A 105 26.62 4.00 25.06
CA ALA A 105 26.32 5.41 25.03
C ALA A 105 25.83 5.92 26.39
N TYR A 106 26.05 7.20 26.62
CA TYR A 106 25.40 7.89 27.72
C TYR A 106 24.02 8.38 27.31
N PHE A 107 23.02 8.07 28.13
CA PHE A 107 21.66 8.60 28.01
C PHE A 107 21.62 10.14 28.03
N PRO A 108 20.50 10.75 27.60
CA PRO A 108 20.28 12.18 27.80
C PRO A 108 20.47 12.59 29.26
N THR A 109 21.46 13.45 29.50
CA THR A 109 21.75 14.05 30.82
C THR A 109 22.36 15.44 30.66
N THR A 110 22.27 16.26 31.71
CA THR A 110 22.95 17.55 31.77
C THR A 110 24.44 17.43 32.06
N ASP A 111 24.91 16.25 32.47
CA ASP A 111 26.32 15.97 32.71
C ASP A 111 27.12 15.99 31.41
N ALA A 112 28.41 16.33 31.49
CA ALA A 112 29.26 16.48 30.32
C ALA A 112 29.45 15.21 29.48
N THR A 113 28.90 14.06 29.88
CA THR A 113 28.92 12.78 29.15
C THR A 113 27.68 12.55 28.30
N GLY A 114 26.57 13.25 28.57
CA GLY A 114 25.27 12.94 27.96
C GLY A 114 25.33 12.88 26.44
N GLY A 115 24.72 11.85 25.86
CA GLY A 115 24.66 11.68 24.40
C GLY A 115 25.96 11.22 23.73
N ASP A 116 27.04 11.01 24.48
CA ASP A 116 28.28 10.51 23.89
C ASP A 116 28.23 9.01 23.66
N VAL A 117 28.74 8.61 22.51
CA VAL A 117 28.77 7.24 21.99
C VAL A 117 30.21 6.77 21.85
N TRP A 118 30.49 5.60 22.43
CA TRP A 118 31.80 4.97 22.44
C TRP A 118 31.72 3.56 21.84
N VAL A 119 32.59 3.25 20.88
CA VAL A 119 32.79 1.87 20.39
C VAL A 119 34.19 1.37 20.73
N ASN A 120 34.35 0.06 20.92
CA ASN A 120 35.64 -0.50 21.29
C ASN A 120 36.70 -0.25 20.20
N HIS A 121 37.82 0.35 20.58
CA HIS A 121 38.88 0.70 19.62
C HIS A 121 39.68 -0.54 19.17
N SER A 122 40.16 -1.34 20.11
CA SER A 122 41.11 -2.44 19.83
C SER A 122 40.50 -3.69 19.21
N SER A 123 39.18 -3.92 19.32
CA SER A 123 38.51 -5.11 18.76
C SER A 123 38.56 -5.15 17.24
N ARG A 124 38.65 -3.97 16.59
CA ARG A 124 38.58 -3.75 15.14
C ARG A 124 37.29 -4.21 14.47
N ILE A 125 36.33 -4.80 15.19
CA ILE A 125 35.01 -5.20 14.69
C ILE A 125 34.29 -3.96 14.11
N TYR A 126 34.41 -2.82 14.79
CA TYR A 126 33.76 -1.57 14.42
C TYR A 126 34.52 -0.75 13.38
N ALA A 127 35.65 -1.25 12.86
CA ALA A 127 36.50 -0.49 11.94
C ALA A 127 35.91 -0.36 10.52
N SER A 128 34.97 -1.23 10.14
CA SER A 128 34.36 -1.26 8.80
C SER A 128 32.84 -1.48 8.87
N PRO A 129 32.09 -0.51 9.44
CA PRO A 129 30.64 -0.62 9.50
C PRO A 129 30.05 -0.53 8.07
N ALA A 130 29.11 -1.42 7.77
CA ALA A 130 28.42 -1.49 6.49
C ALA A 130 26.99 -1.97 6.72
N LYS A 131 26.03 -1.42 5.96
CA LYS A 131 24.59 -1.71 6.10
C LYS A 131 24.34 -3.23 6.13
N GLY A 132 23.72 -3.70 7.20
CA GLY A 132 23.42 -5.11 7.44
C GLY A 132 24.45 -5.88 8.27
N ASN A 133 25.58 -5.27 8.67
CA ASN A 133 26.54 -5.92 9.57
C ASN A 133 26.42 -5.44 11.03
N TYR A 134 27.04 -6.18 11.94
CA TYR A 134 27.00 -5.89 13.37
C TYR A 134 27.54 -4.50 13.74
N ALA A 135 28.62 -4.06 13.10
CA ALA A 135 29.22 -2.75 13.37
C ALA A 135 28.31 -1.59 12.95
N TYR A 136 27.56 -1.76 11.87
CA TYR A 136 26.51 -0.81 11.46
C TYR A 136 25.38 -0.77 12.49
N LEU A 137 24.82 -1.93 12.87
CA LEU A 137 23.74 -2.02 13.85
C LEU A 137 24.15 -1.38 15.18
N THR A 138 25.38 -1.65 15.65
CA THR A 138 25.88 -1.12 16.92
C THR A 138 25.85 0.41 16.91
N ILE A 139 26.31 1.07 15.84
CA ILE A 139 26.27 2.54 15.77
C ILE A 139 24.82 3.05 15.81
N VAL A 140 23.88 2.40 15.11
CA VAL A 140 22.46 2.77 15.13
C VAL A 140 21.85 2.58 16.53
N HIS A 141 22.20 1.49 17.21
CA HIS A 141 21.78 1.12 18.55
C HIS A 141 22.25 2.12 19.60
N GLU A 142 23.55 2.44 19.62
CA GLU A 142 24.10 3.37 20.61
C GLU A 142 23.56 4.80 20.44
N ILE A 143 23.23 5.21 19.21
CA ILE A 143 22.51 6.48 18.99
C ILE A 143 21.11 6.43 19.64
N GLY A 144 20.46 5.27 19.65
CA GLY A 144 19.17 5.08 20.33
C GLY A 144 19.26 5.39 21.82
N HIS A 145 20.26 4.83 22.50
CA HIS A 145 20.57 5.17 23.90
C HIS A 145 20.88 6.65 24.10
N ALA A 146 21.72 7.23 23.24
CA ALA A 146 22.05 8.65 23.28
C ALA A 146 20.83 9.57 23.08
N LEU A 147 19.75 9.06 22.49
CA LEU A 147 18.47 9.73 22.29
C LEU A 147 17.40 9.34 23.34
N GLY A 148 17.70 8.42 24.26
CA GLY A 148 16.83 8.07 25.38
C GLY A 148 16.04 6.76 25.23
N LEU A 149 16.45 5.87 24.34
CA LEU A 149 15.91 4.50 24.24
C LEU A 149 16.65 3.53 25.17
N GLU A 150 15.95 2.53 25.68
CA GLU A 150 16.46 1.51 26.61
C GLU A 150 16.54 0.14 25.91
N HIS A 151 17.30 -0.80 26.49
CA HIS A 151 17.29 -2.16 25.99
C HIS A 151 15.94 -2.84 26.20
N ALA A 152 15.48 -3.57 25.18
CA ALA A 152 14.20 -4.29 25.21
C ALA A 152 14.06 -5.24 26.41
N HIS A 153 15.13 -5.96 26.75
CA HIS A 153 15.11 -6.95 27.83
C HIS A 153 15.19 -6.31 29.22
N GLU A 154 15.63 -5.05 29.34
CA GLU A 154 15.68 -4.31 30.60
C GLU A 154 14.34 -3.60 30.88
N GLY A 155 13.59 -3.24 29.84
CA GLY A 155 12.22 -2.71 29.94
C GLY A 155 11.11 -3.78 29.89
N ASP A 156 11.44 -5.06 30.10
CA ASP A 156 10.48 -6.18 30.12
C ASP A 156 9.71 -6.39 28.80
N MET A 157 10.37 -6.25 27.63
CA MET A 157 9.73 -6.48 26.34
C MET A 157 9.16 -7.91 26.26
N PRO A 158 7.88 -8.09 25.87
CA PRO A 158 7.33 -9.42 25.73
C PRO A 158 8.13 -10.24 24.71
N LEU A 159 8.42 -11.50 25.08
CA LEU A 159 9.39 -12.35 24.38
C LEU A 159 9.09 -12.59 22.89
N ASP A 160 7.83 -12.49 22.47
CA ASP A 160 7.45 -12.66 21.07
C ASP A 160 7.85 -11.49 20.17
N ARG A 161 8.28 -10.38 20.76
CA ARG A 161 8.82 -9.19 20.08
C ARG A 161 10.18 -8.72 20.59
N ASP A 162 10.73 -9.34 21.63
CA ASP A 162 12.11 -9.14 22.06
C ASP A 162 13.10 -9.83 21.10
N GLY A 163 13.39 -9.15 19.99
CA GLY A 163 14.35 -9.57 18.99
C GLY A 163 14.69 -8.43 18.02
N MET A 164 15.91 -8.47 17.48
CA MET A 164 16.46 -7.43 16.62
C MET A 164 15.67 -7.18 15.33
N GLU A 165 14.86 -8.15 14.90
CA GLU A 165 13.93 -7.98 13.79
C GLU A 165 12.77 -7.00 14.08
N TYR A 166 12.53 -6.62 15.35
CA TYR A 166 11.47 -5.70 15.76
C TYR A 166 11.96 -4.40 16.40
N THR A 167 13.15 -4.44 17.02
CA THR A 167 13.82 -3.27 17.61
C THR A 167 15.34 -3.47 17.58
N VAL A 168 16.08 -2.46 17.12
CA VAL A 168 17.55 -2.47 17.19
C VAL A 168 18.05 -2.43 18.63
N MET A 169 17.20 -2.11 19.61
CA MET A 169 17.53 -2.06 21.04
C MET A 169 17.48 -3.43 21.74
N SER A 170 17.10 -4.50 21.05
CA SER A 170 17.20 -5.85 21.61
C SER A 170 18.65 -6.34 21.61
N TYR A 171 18.98 -7.24 22.54
CA TYR A 171 20.23 -8.04 22.51
C TYR A 171 20.02 -9.41 21.89
N ARG A 172 18.77 -9.77 21.58
CA ARG A 172 18.41 -11.05 21.01
C ARG A 172 18.42 -10.96 19.49
N SER A 173 19.09 -11.90 18.84
CA SER A 173 19.01 -12.05 17.39
C SER A 173 17.58 -12.25 16.89
N TYR A 174 16.79 -13.02 17.63
CA TYR A 174 15.41 -13.41 17.33
C TYR A 174 14.68 -13.67 18.65
N ALA A 175 13.34 -13.68 18.63
CA ALA A 175 12.51 -13.98 19.80
C ALA A 175 12.97 -15.25 20.55
N GLY A 176 13.38 -15.09 21.81
CA GLY A 176 13.86 -16.18 22.67
C GLY A 176 15.33 -16.59 22.52
N ALA A 177 16.13 -15.89 21.70
CA ALA A 177 17.59 -16.08 21.66
C ALA A 177 18.26 -15.63 22.98
N SER A 178 19.50 -16.02 23.26
CA SER A 178 20.21 -15.62 24.49
C SER A 178 20.57 -14.13 24.51
N THR A 179 20.54 -13.51 25.70
CA THR A 179 21.07 -12.16 25.98
C THR A 179 22.53 -12.20 26.42
N ASP A 180 23.02 -13.37 26.83
CA ASP A 180 24.34 -13.52 27.48
C ASP A 180 25.42 -13.97 26.48
N MET A 181 25.01 -14.67 25.42
CA MET A 181 25.92 -15.18 24.38
C MET A 181 26.15 -14.18 23.24
N GLY A 182 25.46 -13.03 23.27
CA GLY A 182 25.45 -12.06 22.19
C GLY A 182 24.68 -12.54 20.95
N TYR A 183 24.78 -11.74 19.89
CA TYR A 183 24.14 -12.02 18.62
C TYR A 183 24.67 -13.29 17.94
N THR A 184 23.75 -14.11 17.44
CA THR A 184 24.03 -15.35 16.70
C THR A 184 23.89 -15.20 15.18
N ASN A 185 23.60 -14.01 14.67
CA ASN A 185 23.31 -13.76 13.25
C ASN A 185 24.51 -14.13 12.38
N GLU A 186 24.26 -14.46 11.11
CA GLU A 186 25.35 -14.44 10.13
C GLU A 186 25.78 -13.02 9.77
N THR A 187 26.84 -12.89 8.98
CA THR A 187 27.58 -11.64 8.74
C THR A 187 26.71 -10.45 8.33
N TRP A 188 25.66 -10.69 7.54
CA TRP A 188 24.79 -9.67 6.96
C TRP A 188 23.36 -9.69 7.51
N GLY A 189 23.12 -10.52 8.53
CA GLY A 189 21.80 -10.76 9.10
C GLY A 189 21.30 -9.69 10.07
N TYR A 190 21.85 -8.47 10.04
CA TYR A 190 21.50 -7.40 10.97
C TYR A 190 20.60 -6.34 10.32
N ALA A 191 19.82 -5.64 11.14
CA ALA A 191 18.90 -4.59 10.69
C ALA A 191 19.65 -3.45 9.98
N GLN A 192 18.97 -2.89 8.98
CA GLN A 192 19.50 -1.91 8.04
C GLN A 192 18.86 -0.52 8.19
N SER A 193 17.90 -0.43 9.10
CA SER A 193 17.18 0.78 9.49
C SER A 193 16.81 0.68 10.97
N LEU A 194 16.14 1.71 11.48
CA LEU A 194 15.30 1.55 12.67
C LEU A 194 14.19 0.55 12.35
N MET A 195 13.82 -0.28 13.33
CA MET A 195 12.75 -1.25 13.22
C MET A 195 11.45 -0.70 13.81
N MET A 196 10.33 -1.42 13.61
CA MET A 196 8.97 -0.94 13.92
C MET A 196 8.83 -0.26 15.28
N TYR A 197 9.37 -0.86 16.34
CA TYR A 197 9.23 -0.31 17.69
C TYR A 197 10.21 0.82 17.96
N ASP A 198 11.41 0.81 17.35
CA ASP A 198 12.34 1.94 17.46
C ASP A 198 11.71 3.20 16.87
N ILE A 199 11.07 3.08 15.70
CA ILE A 199 10.36 4.16 15.04
C ILE A 199 9.24 4.67 15.96
N ALA A 200 8.37 3.78 16.45
CA ALA A 200 7.26 4.15 17.30
C ALA A 200 7.71 4.81 18.63
N ALA A 201 8.80 4.32 19.23
CA ALA A 201 9.37 4.87 20.45
C ALA A 201 9.95 6.27 20.24
N VAL A 202 10.78 6.47 19.21
CA VAL A 202 11.36 7.78 18.91
C VAL A 202 10.27 8.78 18.54
N GLN A 203 9.24 8.36 17.80
CA GLN A 203 8.09 9.19 17.47
C GLN A 203 7.26 9.57 18.70
N HIS A 204 7.13 8.67 19.68
CA HIS A 204 6.48 9.01 20.94
C HIS A 204 7.26 10.08 21.71
N ILE A 205 8.58 9.99 21.72
CA ILE A 205 9.46 10.92 22.46
C ILE A 205 9.55 12.29 21.78
N TYR A 206 9.71 12.30 20.45
CA TYR A 206 10.08 13.50 19.66
C TYR A 206 9.04 13.91 18.61
N GLY A 207 7.95 13.16 18.45
CA GLY A 207 6.93 13.37 17.41
C GLY A 207 7.35 12.82 16.05
N ALA A 208 6.38 12.35 15.26
CA ALA A 208 6.61 11.82 13.92
C ALA A 208 6.90 12.92 12.87
N ASN A 209 7.84 12.63 11.97
CA ASN A 209 8.19 13.51 10.86
C ASN A 209 7.48 13.08 9.56
N TYR A 210 6.37 13.76 9.27
CA TYR A 210 5.60 13.57 8.04
C TYR A 210 6.16 14.36 6.84
N ALA A 211 7.28 15.07 6.97
CA ALA A 211 7.93 15.74 5.84
C ALA A 211 8.83 14.80 5.03
N THR A 212 9.24 13.66 5.61
CA THR A 212 10.01 12.63 4.92
C THR A 212 9.16 11.97 3.86
N ASN A 213 9.59 12.02 2.59
CA ASN A 213 8.89 11.41 1.46
C ASN A 213 7.41 11.81 1.31
N ALA A 214 7.00 13.01 1.79
CA ALA A 214 5.61 13.46 1.92
C ALA A 214 4.76 13.62 0.63
N GLY A 215 5.23 13.16 -0.52
CA GLY A 215 4.44 13.05 -1.74
C GLY A 215 4.73 11.71 -2.42
N ASP A 216 4.00 11.40 -3.49
CA ASP A 216 4.01 10.08 -4.13
C ASP A 216 5.41 9.47 -4.29
N THR A 217 5.63 8.33 -3.63
CA THR A 217 6.91 7.66 -3.55
C THR A 217 6.86 6.25 -4.12
N LEU A 218 7.73 6.00 -5.09
CA LEU A 218 7.98 4.67 -5.63
C LEU A 218 9.18 4.03 -4.93
N TYR A 219 8.91 2.98 -4.16
CA TYR A 219 9.92 2.11 -3.58
C TYR A 219 10.13 0.88 -4.47
N SER A 220 11.37 0.50 -4.71
CA SER A 220 11.70 -0.74 -5.41
C SER A 220 12.97 -1.36 -4.85
N TRP A 221 13.15 -2.66 -5.08
CA TRP A 221 14.31 -3.40 -4.61
C TRP A 221 14.98 -4.17 -5.73
N SER A 222 16.29 -4.28 -5.66
CA SER A 222 17.08 -5.13 -6.55
C SER A 222 17.04 -6.59 -6.07
N PRO A 223 16.62 -7.57 -6.91
CA PRO A 223 16.67 -8.99 -6.55
C PRO A 223 18.12 -9.53 -6.42
N SER A 224 19.11 -8.84 -7.01
CA SER A 224 20.50 -9.30 -7.03
C SER A 224 21.38 -8.67 -5.95
N THR A 225 21.01 -7.49 -5.45
CA THR A 225 21.80 -6.74 -4.45
C THR A 225 21.04 -6.39 -3.17
N GLY A 226 19.71 -6.49 -3.17
CA GLY A 226 18.87 -6.14 -2.02
C GLY A 226 18.74 -4.63 -1.84
N GLU A 227 19.34 -3.86 -2.75
CA GLU A 227 19.36 -2.42 -2.71
C GLU A 227 17.96 -1.85 -2.90
N MET A 228 17.56 -1.01 -1.95
CA MET A 228 16.35 -0.20 -2.04
C MET A 228 16.63 1.04 -2.91
N VAL A 229 15.68 1.36 -3.77
CA VAL A 229 15.66 2.56 -4.61
C VAL A 229 14.36 3.30 -4.34
N VAL A 230 14.46 4.59 -4.03
CA VAL A 230 13.33 5.48 -3.72
C VAL A 230 13.27 6.55 -4.80
N ASN A 231 12.19 6.59 -5.59
CA ASN A 231 12.03 7.54 -6.70
C ASN A 231 13.24 7.57 -7.66
N GLY A 232 13.82 6.39 -7.94
CA GLY A 232 15.00 6.24 -8.80
C GLY A 232 16.35 6.54 -8.11
N VAL A 233 16.34 6.96 -6.84
CA VAL A 233 17.55 7.25 -6.06
C VAL A 233 17.95 6.04 -5.21
N SER A 234 19.16 5.52 -5.45
CA SER A 234 19.75 4.44 -4.65
C SER A 234 19.91 4.83 -3.18
N GLN A 235 19.55 3.91 -2.29
CA GLN A 235 19.72 4.06 -0.85
C GLN A 235 20.96 3.31 -0.31
N GLY A 236 21.78 2.76 -1.21
CA GLY A 236 22.96 1.95 -0.90
C GLY A 236 22.62 0.50 -0.59
N ALA A 237 23.27 -0.40 -1.33
CA ALA A 237 23.10 -1.85 -1.20
C ALA A 237 23.50 -2.38 0.18
N PRO A 238 22.68 -3.24 0.80
CA PRO A 238 23.09 -4.00 1.96
C PRO A 238 24.12 -5.08 1.58
N GLY A 239 24.90 -5.54 2.56
CA GLY A 239 25.79 -6.66 2.33
C GLY A 239 25.03 -7.97 2.14
N GLY A 240 25.62 -8.91 1.38
CA GLY A 240 25.09 -10.26 1.22
C GLY A 240 23.76 -10.40 0.49
N ASN A 241 23.27 -9.34 -0.17
CA ASN A 241 21.93 -9.30 -0.78
C ASN A 241 20.80 -9.57 0.23
N GLN A 242 21.03 -9.31 1.52
CA GLN A 242 19.99 -9.48 2.54
C GLN A 242 19.21 -8.19 2.72
N ILE A 243 17.92 -8.30 3.05
CA ILE A 243 17.02 -7.19 3.33
C ILE A 243 16.42 -7.44 4.70
N LEU A 244 16.62 -6.48 5.61
CA LEU A 244 15.97 -6.40 6.92
C LEU A 244 15.85 -4.93 7.31
N LEU A 245 14.72 -4.33 7.00
CA LEU A 245 14.46 -2.92 7.26
C LEU A 245 12.97 -2.66 7.50
N THR A 246 12.66 -1.49 8.03
CA THR A 246 11.31 -0.94 8.14
C THR A 246 11.22 0.35 7.33
N VAL A 247 10.15 0.51 6.55
CA VAL A 247 9.86 1.72 5.78
C VAL A 247 8.96 2.64 6.61
N TRP A 248 9.33 3.92 6.63
CA TRP A 248 8.51 5.04 7.07
C TRP A 248 8.33 5.98 5.88
N ASP A 249 7.07 6.37 5.64
CA ASP A 249 6.71 7.41 4.70
C ASP A 249 5.92 8.51 5.45
N GLY A 250 5.99 9.74 4.96
CA GLY A 250 5.31 10.91 5.53
C GLY A 250 4.02 11.28 4.83
N GLY A 251 3.72 10.69 3.68
CA GLY A 251 2.45 10.87 2.96
C GLY A 251 2.60 10.87 1.45
N GLY A 252 1.47 10.83 0.77
CA GLY A 252 1.45 10.69 -0.68
C GLY A 252 0.56 9.52 -1.05
N SER A 253 0.65 9.12 -2.32
CA SER A 253 0.18 7.82 -2.80
C SER A 253 1.39 6.97 -3.16
N ASP A 254 1.80 6.11 -2.23
CA ASP A 254 3.08 5.42 -2.29
C ASP A 254 2.93 4.01 -2.84
N THR A 255 3.99 3.51 -3.47
CA THR A 255 3.97 2.20 -4.15
C THR A 255 5.20 1.38 -3.83
N TYR A 256 4.99 0.15 -3.36
CA TYR A 256 6.00 -0.90 -3.43
C TYR A 256 5.98 -1.57 -4.80
N SER A 257 7.09 -1.51 -5.53
CA SER A 257 7.24 -2.15 -6.84
C SER A 257 8.29 -3.24 -6.83
N PHE A 258 7.82 -4.46 -7.11
CA PHE A 258 8.64 -5.66 -7.25
C PHE A 258 8.63 -6.19 -8.69
N ALA A 259 8.35 -5.34 -9.69
CA ALA A 259 8.22 -5.74 -11.09
C ALA A 259 9.46 -6.47 -11.68
N ASN A 260 10.64 -6.34 -11.05
CA ASN A 260 11.87 -7.03 -11.45
C ASN A 260 12.05 -8.41 -10.80
N TYR A 261 11.15 -8.82 -9.90
CA TYR A 261 11.19 -10.12 -9.24
C TYR A 261 10.50 -11.18 -10.08
N THR A 262 11.05 -12.39 -10.03
CA THR A 262 10.53 -13.56 -10.75
C THR A 262 10.23 -14.73 -9.80
N THR A 263 10.30 -14.48 -8.50
CA THR A 263 10.00 -15.44 -7.43
C THR A 263 8.70 -15.03 -6.75
N GLU A 264 8.01 -16.00 -6.14
CA GLU A 264 6.77 -15.73 -5.40
C GLU A 264 7.03 -14.75 -4.25
N LEU A 265 6.26 -13.68 -4.21
CA LEU A 265 6.28 -12.64 -3.20
C LEU A 265 5.11 -12.80 -2.23
N SER A 266 5.30 -12.37 -0.99
CA SER A 266 4.21 -12.12 -0.05
C SER A 266 4.31 -10.68 0.42
N ILE A 267 3.52 -9.79 -0.17
CA ILE A 267 3.45 -8.36 0.13
C ILE A 267 2.27 -8.10 1.06
N ASP A 268 2.51 -7.48 2.20
CA ASP A 268 1.48 -7.10 3.16
C ASP A 268 1.68 -5.63 3.55
N LEU A 269 0.77 -4.76 3.10
CA LEU A 269 0.87 -3.30 3.26
C LEU A 269 0.30 -2.80 4.60
N GLN A 270 -0.19 -3.69 5.46
CA GLN A 270 -0.71 -3.29 6.76
C GLN A 270 0.39 -2.71 7.67
N PRO A 271 0.06 -1.76 8.57
CA PRO A 271 1.00 -1.25 9.57
C PRO A 271 1.59 -2.36 10.42
N GLY A 272 2.92 -2.39 10.56
CA GLY A 272 3.62 -3.44 11.31
C GLY A 272 3.57 -4.83 10.66
N ALA A 273 3.08 -4.95 9.42
CA ALA A 273 3.17 -6.18 8.65
C ALA A 273 4.48 -6.25 7.85
N TRP A 274 4.71 -7.42 7.26
CA TRP A 274 5.95 -7.75 6.58
C TRP A 274 5.70 -8.14 5.12
N THR A 275 6.53 -7.60 4.25
CA THR A 275 6.76 -8.14 2.92
C THR A 275 7.92 -9.14 2.94
N THR A 276 7.73 -10.28 2.29
CA THR A 276 8.76 -11.30 2.03
C THR A 276 9.01 -11.39 0.53
N THR A 277 10.25 -11.16 0.10
CA THR A 277 10.65 -11.16 -1.32
C THR A 277 11.20 -12.51 -1.78
N SER A 278 12.20 -13.04 -1.08
CA SER A 278 12.72 -14.38 -1.29
C SER A 278 13.42 -14.88 -0.02
N GLN A 279 13.60 -16.20 0.08
CA GLN A 279 14.34 -16.78 1.20
C GLN A 279 15.83 -16.39 1.16
N GLU A 280 16.41 -16.21 -0.03
CA GLU A 280 17.81 -15.82 -0.22
C GLU A 280 18.09 -14.41 0.31
N GLN A 281 17.14 -13.49 0.13
CA GLN A 281 17.29 -12.11 0.63
C GLN A 281 16.86 -11.96 2.09
N ARG A 282 16.24 -12.98 2.68
CA ARG A 282 15.73 -12.89 4.05
C ARG A 282 16.87 -13.03 5.05
N ALA A 283 17.02 -12.04 5.93
CA ALA A 283 18.11 -12.01 6.89
C ALA A 283 18.12 -13.25 7.79
N LYS A 284 19.31 -13.81 7.98
CA LYS A 284 19.55 -15.02 8.79
C LYS A 284 20.00 -14.60 10.19
N LEU A 285 19.09 -14.78 11.14
CA LEU A 285 19.25 -14.39 12.54
C LEU A 285 20.07 -15.41 13.36
N HIS A 286 20.34 -16.56 12.78
CA HIS A 286 21.30 -17.53 13.30
C HIS A 286 22.28 -17.95 12.20
N TRP A 287 23.56 -18.13 12.54
CA TRP A 287 24.67 -18.32 11.60
C TRP A 287 24.52 -19.56 10.70
N ASP A 288 23.81 -20.59 11.16
CA ASP A 288 23.51 -21.80 10.40
C ASP A 288 22.25 -21.69 9.52
N GLY A 289 21.56 -20.55 9.54
CA GLY A 289 20.32 -20.30 8.80
C GLY A 289 19.06 -20.94 9.40
N SER A 290 19.14 -21.56 10.58
CA SER A 290 17.99 -22.17 11.26
C SER A 290 16.93 -21.16 11.73
N LYS A 291 17.30 -19.87 11.76
CA LYS A 291 16.42 -18.75 12.12
C LYS A 291 16.53 -17.68 11.05
N LEU A 292 15.38 -17.33 10.47
CA LEU A 292 15.20 -16.25 9.51
C LEU A 292 14.36 -15.14 10.15
N ALA A 293 14.61 -13.89 9.78
CA ALA A 293 13.82 -12.75 10.21
C ALA A 293 12.34 -12.91 9.83
N ALA A 294 11.39 -12.26 10.49
CA ALA A 294 9.96 -12.42 10.19
C ALA A 294 9.61 -12.18 8.70
N GLY A 295 10.25 -11.20 8.08
CA GLY A 295 10.21 -10.93 6.64
C GLY A 295 11.45 -10.15 6.19
N ASN A 296 11.35 -9.51 5.02
CA ASN A 296 12.41 -8.69 4.45
C ASN A 296 12.19 -7.21 4.77
N ILE A 297 10.98 -6.72 4.49
CA ILE A 297 10.62 -5.31 4.55
C ILE A 297 9.40 -5.17 5.44
N ALA A 298 9.55 -4.44 6.54
CA ALA A 298 8.49 -4.11 7.46
C ALA A 298 7.86 -2.76 7.10
N ASN A 299 6.57 -2.59 7.38
CA ASN A 299 5.95 -1.26 7.42
C ASN A 299 6.01 -0.73 8.86
N ALA A 300 6.27 0.57 9.02
CA ALA A 300 6.18 1.22 10.31
C ALA A 300 4.77 1.09 10.92
N LEU A 301 4.69 1.19 12.25
CA LEU A 301 3.41 1.33 12.95
C LEU A 301 2.84 2.72 12.72
N LEU A 302 1.51 2.86 12.79
CA LEU A 302 0.88 4.18 12.70
C LEU A 302 1.16 5.01 13.95
N TYR A 303 1.64 6.23 13.75
CA TYR A 303 1.75 7.20 14.83
C TYR A 303 0.37 7.79 15.16
N GLN A 304 -0.12 7.52 16.37
CA GLN A 304 -1.43 8.00 16.85
C GLN A 304 -2.61 7.66 15.93
N GLY A 305 -2.52 6.55 15.19
CA GLY A 305 -3.55 6.11 14.24
C GLY A 305 -3.63 6.94 12.96
N ASN A 306 -2.69 7.86 12.72
CA ASN A 306 -2.65 8.65 11.50
C ASN A 306 -2.14 7.79 10.33
N THR A 307 -2.93 7.75 9.26
CA THR A 307 -2.71 6.90 8.07
C THR A 307 -1.77 7.51 7.03
N LEU A 308 -1.27 8.73 7.24
CA LEU A 308 -0.36 9.37 6.29
C LEU A 308 0.95 8.60 6.06
N SER A 309 1.32 7.67 6.94
CA SER A 309 2.56 6.88 6.75
C SER A 309 2.33 5.52 6.10
N LEU A 310 1.13 5.28 5.57
CA LEU A 310 0.82 4.05 4.87
C LEU A 310 1.57 4.00 3.54
N ILE A 311 1.74 2.78 3.05
CA ILE A 311 2.04 2.53 1.64
C ILE A 311 0.75 2.01 1.04
N GLU A 312 0.15 2.77 0.12
CA GLU A 312 -1.19 2.48 -0.38
C GLU A 312 -1.19 1.48 -1.54
N ASN A 313 -0.07 1.31 -2.24
CA ASN A 313 -0.07 0.56 -3.49
C ASN A 313 1.04 -0.49 -3.54
N ALA A 314 0.80 -1.55 -4.29
CA ALA A 314 1.79 -2.58 -4.53
C ALA A 314 1.69 -3.17 -5.94
N SER A 315 2.86 -3.49 -6.49
CA SER A 315 3.01 -4.26 -7.71
C SER A 315 3.89 -5.48 -7.45
N GLY A 316 3.35 -6.67 -7.69
CA GLY A 316 4.05 -7.94 -7.68
C GLY A 316 5.07 -8.09 -8.82
N GLY A 317 5.69 -9.26 -8.87
CA GLY A 317 6.64 -9.70 -9.88
C GLY A 317 5.98 -10.54 -10.98
N SER A 318 6.73 -11.46 -11.57
CA SER A 318 6.24 -12.34 -12.65
C SER A 318 5.87 -13.76 -12.18
N ALA A 319 5.78 -13.98 -10.87
CA ALA A 319 5.45 -15.27 -10.26
C ALA A 319 4.09 -15.18 -9.55
N SER A 320 3.64 -16.29 -8.97
CA SER A 320 2.35 -16.32 -8.26
C SER A 320 2.48 -15.66 -6.88
N ASP A 321 2.05 -14.42 -6.78
CA ASP A 321 2.28 -13.56 -5.63
C ASP A 321 1.05 -13.47 -4.72
N VAL A 322 1.28 -13.14 -3.46
CA VAL A 322 0.25 -12.73 -2.51
C VAL A 322 0.44 -11.27 -2.20
N VAL A 323 -0.57 -10.44 -2.50
CA VAL A 323 -0.55 -9.00 -2.24
C VAL A 323 -1.74 -8.65 -1.38
N LYS A 324 -1.49 -8.03 -0.23
CA LYS A 324 -2.53 -7.51 0.66
C LYS A 324 -2.37 -6.01 0.83
N GLY A 325 -3.48 -5.30 0.65
CA GLY A 325 -3.65 -3.90 0.94
C GLY A 325 -3.64 -3.59 2.43
N ASN A 326 -4.30 -2.52 2.82
CA ASN A 326 -4.39 -2.08 4.21
C ASN A 326 -5.77 -1.45 4.50
N ILE A 327 -5.79 -0.39 5.31
CA ILE A 327 -7.03 0.26 5.75
C ILE A 327 -7.46 1.43 4.85
N ALA A 328 -6.61 1.83 3.91
CA ALA A 328 -6.87 2.87 2.93
C ALA A 328 -7.12 2.24 1.55
N GLY A 329 -7.79 2.95 0.65
CA GLY A 329 -7.99 2.47 -0.71
C GLY A 329 -6.67 2.24 -1.44
N ASN A 330 -6.50 1.05 -2.00
CA ASN A 330 -5.26 0.56 -2.58
C ASN A 330 -5.39 0.32 -4.10
N ALA A 331 -4.32 0.59 -4.85
CA ALA A 331 -4.13 0.05 -6.18
C ALA A 331 -3.14 -1.13 -6.12
N LEU A 332 -3.65 -2.34 -6.29
CA LEU A 332 -2.89 -3.58 -6.18
C LEU A 332 -2.75 -4.26 -7.53
N ARG A 333 -1.53 -4.66 -7.87
CA ARG A 333 -1.21 -5.32 -9.14
C ARG A 333 -0.44 -6.62 -8.94
N GLY A 334 -0.94 -7.72 -9.49
CA GLY A 334 -0.26 -9.02 -9.50
C GLY A 334 0.83 -9.12 -10.57
N ASN A 335 0.54 -8.59 -11.77
CA ASN A 335 1.32 -8.67 -13.01
C ASN A 335 1.21 -10.00 -13.73
N GLY A 336 1.97 -11.02 -13.34
CA GLY A 336 1.92 -12.30 -14.03
C GLY A 336 2.20 -13.42 -13.08
N GLY A 337 1.55 -14.57 -13.27
CA GLY A 337 1.48 -15.59 -12.22
C GLY A 337 0.02 -15.78 -11.82
N ASN A 338 -0.27 -16.75 -10.96
CA ASN A 338 -1.62 -16.90 -10.40
C ASN A 338 -1.64 -16.18 -9.06
N ASP A 339 -2.02 -14.91 -9.09
CA ASP A 339 -1.85 -14.00 -7.97
C ASP A 339 -3.06 -14.04 -7.02
N LYS A 340 -2.82 -13.67 -5.76
CA LYS A 340 -3.89 -13.47 -4.77
C LYS A 340 -3.81 -12.04 -4.28
N LEU A 341 -4.77 -11.23 -4.69
CA LEU A 341 -4.88 -9.83 -4.29
C LEU A 341 -6.02 -9.67 -3.28
N TYR A 342 -5.73 -9.02 -2.16
CA TYR A 342 -6.67 -8.73 -1.08
C TYR A 342 -6.66 -7.23 -0.80
N GLY A 343 -7.73 -6.51 -1.14
CA GLY A 343 -7.85 -5.07 -0.90
C GLY A 343 -7.97 -4.73 0.60
N LEU A 344 -8.80 -5.49 1.30
CA LEU A 344 -9.14 -5.37 2.72
C LEU A 344 -10.21 -4.31 3.00
N SER A 345 -9.86 -3.06 3.28
CA SER A 345 -10.82 -2.01 3.65
C SER A 345 -10.74 -0.81 2.71
N ASP A 346 -11.84 -0.07 2.61
CA ASP A 346 -12.00 1.07 1.69
C ASP A 346 -12.10 0.59 0.24
N ASN A 347 -12.11 1.50 -0.72
CA ASN A 347 -12.37 1.19 -2.13
C ASN A 347 -11.05 0.88 -2.85
N ASP A 348 -10.91 -0.37 -3.29
CA ASP A 348 -9.68 -0.87 -3.89
C ASP A 348 -9.81 -1.06 -5.41
N VAL A 349 -8.67 -0.93 -6.10
CA VAL A 349 -8.52 -1.31 -7.51
C VAL A 349 -7.53 -2.46 -7.61
N LEU A 350 -8.00 -3.60 -8.10
CA LEU A 350 -7.25 -4.84 -8.18
C LEU A 350 -7.02 -5.22 -9.64
N ILE A 351 -5.76 -5.33 -10.05
CA ILE A 351 -5.32 -5.74 -11.39
C ILE A 351 -4.53 -7.04 -11.25
N GLY A 352 -5.18 -8.19 -11.50
CA GLY A 352 -4.50 -9.50 -11.47
C GLY A 352 -3.35 -9.55 -12.48
N GLY A 353 -3.70 -9.37 -13.76
CA GLY A 353 -2.75 -9.39 -14.86
C GLY A 353 -2.88 -10.71 -15.63
N SER A 354 -1.75 -11.35 -15.97
CA SER A 354 -1.79 -12.62 -16.69
C SER A 354 -1.75 -13.80 -15.73
N GLY A 355 -2.77 -14.64 -15.73
CA GLY A 355 -2.79 -15.84 -14.90
C GLY A 355 -4.20 -16.25 -14.55
N LYS A 356 -4.33 -17.02 -13.48
CA LYS A 356 -5.62 -17.33 -12.84
C LYS A 356 -5.61 -16.70 -11.46
N ASP A 357 -6.16 -15.51 -11.38
CA ASP A 357 -5.99 -14.70 -10.19
C ASP A 357 -7.17 -14.83 -9.23
N LEU A 358 -6.91 -14.59 -7.95
CA LEU A 358 -7.94 -14.38 -6.94
C LEU A 358 -7.94 -12.90 -6.60
N LEU A 359 -9.04 -12.23 -6.90
CA LEU A 359 -9.26 -10.82 -6.62
C LEU A 359 -10.33 -10.70 -5.52
N ASN A 360 -9.91 -10.32 -4.32
CA ASN A 360 -10.80 -10.13 -3.18
C ASN A 360 -10.75 -8.66 -2.73
N GLY A 361 -11.81 -7.90 -2.97
CA GLY A 361 -11.90 -6.50 -2.58
C GLY A 361 -11.91 -6.33 -1.07
N GLY A 362 -12.89 -6.95 -0.42
CA GLY A 362 -13.02 -6.91 1.03
C GLY A 362 -14.24 -6.09 1.43
N THR A 363 -14.04 -5.00 2.16
CA THR A 363 -15.10 -4.05 2.51
C THR A 363 -14.89 -2.74 1.79
N GLY A 364 -15.89 -2.28 1.05
CA GLY A 364 -15.76 -1.08 0.23
C GLY A 364 -16.61 -1.23 -1.01
N THR A 365 -16.28 -0.46 -2.05
CA THR A 365 -16.73 -0.66 -3.42
C THR A 365 -15.49 -0.92 -4.26
N ASP A 366 -15.26 -2.19 -4.55
CA ASP A 366 -13.97 -2.64 -5.07
C ASP A 366 -14.07 -2.97 -6.56
N ILE A 367 -13.00 -2.67 -7.30
CA ILE A 367 -12.94 -2.79 -8.75
C ILE A 367 -11.92 -3.86 -9.13
N ALA A 368 -12.36 -4.88 -9.85
CA ALA A 368 -11.47 -5.69 -10.68
C ALA A 368 -11.24 -4.99 -12.03
N SER A 369 -9.98 -4.65 -12.33
CA SER A 369 -9.63 -3.83 -13.49
C SER A 369 -8.75 -4.57 -14.49
N TYR A 370 -9.13 -4.50 -15.75
CA TYR A 370 -8.43 -5.05 -16.91
C TYR A 370 -7.85 -3.96 -17.81
N VAL A 371 -7.69 -2.73 -17.30
CA VAL A 371 -7.24 -1.56 -18.06
C VAL A 371 -5.86 -1.75 -18.71
N THR A 372 -5.02 -2.63 -18.15
CA THR A 372 -3.69 -2.93 -18.69
C THR A 372 -3.67 -4.10 -19.68
N ALA A 373 -4.81 -4.74 -19.94
CA ALA A 373 -4.89 -5.89 -20.83
C ALA A 373 -4.55 -5.48 -22.27
N LYS A 374 -3.84 -6.38 -22.96
CA LYS A 374 -3.33 -6.13 -24.33
C LYS A 374 -4.26 -6.65 -25.44
N ALA A 375 -5.43 -7.14 -25.06
CA ALA A 375 -6.49 -7.63 -25.93
C ALA A 375 -7.82 -7.59 -25.18
N ALA A 376 -8.92 -7.79 -25.90
CA ALA A 376 -10.25 -7.89 -25.32
C ALA A 376 -10.35 -9.00 -24.27
N VAL A 377 -11.08 -8.73 -23.19
CA VAL A 377 -11.38 -9.64 -22.10
C VAL A 377 -12.85 -10.02 -22.08
N ILE A 378 -13.11 -11.21 -21.54
CA ILE A 378 -14.44 -11.57 -21.05
C ILE A 378 -14.30 -11.72 -19.54
N ALA A 379 -15.01 -10.89 -18.77
CA ALA A 379 -15.02 -10.95 -17.31
C ALA A 379 -16.45 -11.10 -16.79
N ASP A 380 -16.66 -12.06 -15.89
CA ASP A 380 -17.95 -12.36 -15.30
C ASP A 380 -17.79 -12.61 -13.80
N LEU A 381 -18.36 -11.74 -12.97
CA LEU A 381 -18.25 -11.80 -11.51
C LEU A 381 -18.91 -13.04 -10.89
N GLN A 382 -19.76 -13.77 -11.61
CA GLN A 382 -20.45 -14.98 -11.12
C GLN A 382 -19.86 -16.29 -11.66
N SER A 383 -19.21 -16.26 -12.84
CA SER A 383 -18.80 -17.48 -13.54
C SER A 383 -17.38 -17.37 -14.11
N SER A 384 -16.40 -17.68 -13.27
CA SER A 384 -14.97 -17.73 -13.64
C SER A 384 -14.69 -18.59 -14.87
N SER A 385 -15.46 -19.67 -15.09
CA SER A 385 -15.33 -20.54 -16.27
C SER A 385 -15.62 -19.86 -17.61
N SER A 386 -16.34 -18.72 -17.59
CA SER A 386 -16.67 -17.93 -18.77
C SER A 386 -15.60 -16.90 -19.10
N ASN A 387 -14.69 -16.61 -18.17
CA ASN A 387 -13.70 -15.56 -18.35
C ASN A 387 -12.66 -15.92 -19.42
N ARG A 388 -12.17 -14.92 -20.16
CA ARG A 388 -11.20 -15.06 -21.26
C ARG A 388 -10.26 -13.85 -21.29
N GLY A 389 -9.14 -13.98 -22.00
CA GLY A 389 -8.09 -12.96 -22.03
C GLY A 389 -7.32 -12.96 -20.70
N ASP A 390 -6.93 -11.78 -20.23
CA ASP A 390 -6.26 -11.63 -18.93
C ASP A 390 -7.18 -12.05 -17.77
N ALA A 391 -8.51 -11.99 -17.93
CA ALA A 391 -9.46 -12.50 -16.93
C ALA A 391 -9.54 -14.04 -16.82
N SER A 392 -8.81 -14.79 -17.67
CA SER A 392 -9.03 -16.21 -17.93
C SER A 392 -8.74 -17.11 -16.71
N GLY A 393 -9.81 -17.46 -15.99
CA GLY A 393 -9.74 -18.32 -14.81
C GLY A 393 -9.70 -17.55 -13.50
N ASP A 394 -9.75 -16.22 -13.56
CA ASP A 394 -9.88 -15.35 -12.41
C ASP A 394 -11.13 -15.67 -11.60
N SER A 395 -11.01 -15.46 -10.30
CA SER A 395 -12.09 -15.58 -9.33
C SER A 395 -12.21 -14.30 -8.52
N TYR A 396 -13.46 -13.93 -8.22
CA TYR A 396 -13.78 -12.66 -7.57
C TYR A 396 -14.51 -12.92 -6.25
N ALA A 397 -14.17 -12.15 -5.24
CA ALA A 397 -14.88 -12.08 -3.97
C ALA A 397 -15.00 -10.61 -3.54
N SER A 398 -16.18 -10.20 -3.07
CA SER A 398 -16.43 -8.80 -2.68
C SER A 398 -15.92 -7.81 -3.75
N ILE A 399 -16.38 -7.99 -4.99
CA ILE A 399 -16.09 -7.09 -6.10
C ILE A 399 -17.42 -6.54 -6.59
N GLU A 400 -17.53 -5.22 -6.60
CA GLU A 400 -18.70 -4.49 -7.05
C GLU A 400 -18.45 -3.83 -8.41
N GLY A 401 -17.19 -3.72 -8.85
CA GLY A 401 -16.81 -3.04 -10.09
C GLY A 401 -16.03 -3.88 -11.08
N LEU A 402 -16.29 -3.64 -12.37
CA LEU A 402 -15.48 -4.13 -13.49
C LEU A 402 -15.05 -2.96 -14.36
N VAL A 403 -13.75 -2.89 -14.67
CA VAL A 403 -13.20 -1.98 -15.67
C VAL A 403 -12.57 -2.80 -16.80
N GLY A 404 -12.97 -2.51 -18.03
CA GLY A 404 -12.46 -3.12 -19.26
C GLY A 404 -11.07 -2.62 -19.65
N SER A 405 -10.68 -3.05 -20.84
CA SER A 405 -9.46 -2.73 -21.55
C SER A 405 -9.72 -1.66 -22.62
N ALA A 406 -8.73 -1.39 -23.47
CA ALA A 406 -8.92 -0.53 -24.64
C ALA A 406 -9.48 -1.26 -25.88
N TYR A 407 -10.07 -2.46 -25.70
CA TYR A 407 -10.55 -3.34 -26.77
C TYR A 407 -12.00 -3.78 -26.54
N GLY A 408 -12.63 -4.38 -27.56
CA GLY A 408 -14.04 -4.80 -27.49
C GLY A 408 -14.33 -5.90 -26.47
N ASP A 409 -14.71 -5.49 -25.27
CA ASP A 409 -14.83 -6.33 -24.09
C ASP A 409 -16.23 -6.90 -23.89
N THR A 410 -16.32 -7.94 -23.06
CA THR A 410 -17.61 -8.41 -22.54
C THR A 410 -17.56 -8.52 -21.03
N LEU A 411 -18.23 -7.59 -20.35
CA LEU A 411 -18.21 -7.47 -18.89
C LEU A 411 -19.59 -7.80 -18.32
N ARG A 412 -19.62 -8.60 -17.25
CA ARG A 412 -20.86 -9.03 -16.59
C ARG A 412 -20.75 -8.87 -15.08
N GLY A 413 -21.64 -8.07 -14.51
CA GLY A 413 -21.81 -7.87 -13.08
C GLY A 413 -22.34 -9.12 -12.36
N ASN A 414 -22.93 -8.95 -11.18
CA ASN A 414 -23.50 -10.03 -10.38
C ASN A 414 -24.93 -9.67 -9.92
N GLY A 415 -25.32 -10.07 -8.71
CA GLY A 415 -26.67 -9.79 -8.19
C GLY A 415 -26.76 -8.56 -7.29
N ALA A 416 -25.65 -7.85 -7.11
CA ALA A 416 -25.53 -6.62 -6.32
C ALA A 416 -25.45 -5.41 -7.24
N SER A 417 -25.49 -4.20 -6.66
CA SER A 417 -25.20 -2.97 -7.42
C SER A 417 -23.77 -2.98 -7.95
N ASN A 418 -23.61 -2.90 -9.27
CA ASN A 418 -22.32 -2.92 -9.91
C ASN A 418 -21.96 -1.62 -10.62
N THR A 419 -20.66 -1.31 -10.68
CA THR A 419 -20.11 -0.28 -11.57
C THR A 419 -19.33 -0.94 -12.69
N ILE A 420 -19.78 -0.82 -13.93
CA ILE A 420 -19.17 -1.47 -15.09
C ILE A 420 -18.74 -0.41 -16.10
N LYS A 421 -17.46 -0.40 -16.46
CA LYS A 421 -16.88 0.53 -17.45
C LYS A 421 -16.22 -0.24 -18.58
N GLY A 422 -16.65 0.00 -19.82
CA GLY A 422 -16.07 -0.60 -21.03
C GLY A 422 -14.73 0.01 -21.44
N GLU A 423 -14.50 1.29 -21.10
CA GLU A 423 -13.35 2.10 -21.51
C GLU A 423 -13.29 2.37 -23.02
N GLY A 424 -12.61 1.53 -23.80
CA GLY A 424 -12.52 1.72 -25.24
C GLY A 424 -12.73 0.43 -25.99
N GLY A 425 -13.38 0.47 -27.15
CA GLY A 425 -13.63 -0.75 -27.89
C GLY A 425 -14.98 -0.78 -28.56
N LYS A 426 -15.65 -1.92 -28.49
CA LYS A 426 -17.03 -2.14 -28.92
C LYS A 426 -17.56 -3.15 -27.92
N ASP A 427 -18.07 -2.63 -26.83
CA ASP A 427 -18.19 -3.41 -25.62
C ASP A 427 -19.58 -3.98 -25.49
N THR A 428 -19.69 -5.07 -24.75
CA THR A 428 -20.98 -5.65 -24.38
C THR A 428 -21.04 -5.79 -22.86
N LEU A 429 -21.86 -4.95 -22.24
CA LEU A 429 -21.89 -4.72 -20.80
C LEU A 429 -23.23 -5.17 -20.23
N TYR A 430 -23.19 -6.02 -19.20
CA TYR A 430 -24.38 -6.55 -18.52
C TYR A 430 -24.33 -6.26 -17.02
N GLY A 431 -25.31 -5.52 -16.50
CA GLY A 431 -25.48 -5.23 -15.07
C GLY A 431 -25.94 -6.47 -14.28
N ARG A 432 -27.04 -7.06 -14.76
CA ARG A 432 -27.79 -8.19 -14.19
C ARG A 432 -28.82 -7.76 -13.15
N SER A 433 -28.66 -8.14 -11.90
CA SER A 433 -29.59 -7.76 -10.85
C SER A 433 -28.87 -6.77 -9.95
N GLY A 434 -29.55 -5.72 -9.53
CA GLY A 434 -28.91 -4.67 -8.74
C GLY A 434 -29.43 -3.31 -9.16
N ASN A 435 -28.84 -2.24 -8.66
CA ASN A 435 -28.98 -0.93 -9.31
C ASN A 435 -27.61 -0.61 -9.87
N ASP A 436 -27.45 -0.75 -11.17
CA ASP A 436 -26.14 -0.75 -11.80
C ASP A 436 -25.80 0.60 -12.43
N VAL A 437 -24.51 0.92 -12.45
CA VAL A 437 -23.95 2.04 -13.21
C VAL A 437 -23.10 1.45 -14.32
N ILE A 438 -23.53 1.63 -15.57
CA ILE A 438 -22.88 1.06 -16.75
C ILE A 438 -22.45 2.20 -17.68
N GLU A 439 -21.16 2.23 -18.00
CA GLU A 439 -20.53 3.20 -18.90
C GLU A 439 -19.85 2.47 -20.07
N GLY A 440 -20.32 2.72 -21.29
CA GLY A 440 -19.74 2.14 -22.52
C GLY A 440 -18.34 2.66 -22.78
N GLY A 441 -18.19 3.98 -22.74
CA GLY A 441 -16.92 4.65 -22.98
C GLY A 441 -16.79 5.08 -24.44
N SER A 442 -15.70 4.69 -25.11
CA SER A 442 -15.54 4.97 -26.53
C SER A 442 -15.78 3.71 -27.36
N GLY A 443 -16.66 3.78 -28.34
CA GLY A 443 -16.94 2.57 -29.10
C GLY A 443 -18.23 2.57 -29.88
N SER A 444 -18.89 1.43 -29.88
CA SER A 444 -20.25 1.27 -30.38
C SER A 444 -20.81 0.15 -29.54
N ASP A 445 -21.32 0.55 -28.39
CA ASP A 445 -21.36 -0.33 -27.23
C ASP A 445 -22.78 -0.88 -27.04
N LYS A 446 -22.87 -2.01 -26.36
CA LYS A 446 -24.14 -2.66 -26.02
C LYS A 446 -24.27 -2.68 -24.52
N LEU A 447 -25.22 -1.92 -24.00
CA LEU A 447 -25.46 -1.78 -22.57
C LEU A 447 -26.78 -2.45 -22.22
N CYS A 448 -26.76 -3.40 -21.29
CA CYS A 448 -27.94 -4.09 -20.79
C CYS A 448 -27.93 -4.09 -19.27
N GLY A 449 -28.71 -3.20 -18.65
CA GLY A 449 -28.86 -3.14 -17.19
C GLY A 449 -29.47 -4.41 -16.62
N GLN A 450 -30.53 -4.89 -17.28
CA GLN A 450 -31.41 -5.97 -16.83
C GLN A 450 -32.26 -5.53 -15.63
N SER A 451 -32.40 -6.32 -14.57
CA SER A 451 -33.35 -6.02 -13.50
C SER A 451 -32.73 -5.04 -12.51
N GLY A 452 -33.33 -3.87 -12.36
CA GLY A 452 -32.68 -2.88 -11.53
C GLY A 452 -33.26 -1.51 -11.72
N LYS A 453 -32.76 -0.55 -10.94
CA LYS A 453 -32.81 0.85 -11.33
C LYS A 453 -31.43 1.24 -11.84
N ASP A 454 -31.23 1.05 -13.13
CA ASP A 454 -29.92 1.16 -13.73
C ASP A 454 -29.68 2.54 -14.32
N THR A 455 -28.41 2.94 -14.34
CA THR A 455 -27.91 4.16 -14.97
C THR A 455 -26.98 3.76 -16.10
N LEU A 456 -27.39 4.05 -17.33
CA LEU A 456 -26.71 3.63 -18.55
C LEU A 456 -26.16 4.87 -19.28
N THR A 457 -24.85 4.89 -19.52
CA THR A 457 -24.16 5.95 -20.26
C THR A 457 -23.44 5.32 -21.44
N GLY A 458 -23.85 5.62 -22.66
CA GLY A 458 -23.24 5.04 -23.87
C GLY A 458 -21.82 5.55 -24.07
N GLY A 459 -21.63 6.86 -23.93
CA GLY A 459 -20.37 7.54 -24.16
C GLY A 459 -20.27 8.05 -25.60
N SER A 460 -19.13 7.83 -26.25
CA SER A 460 -18.92 8.23 -27.64
C SER A 460 -19.08 7.02 -28.55
N GLY A 461 -19.94 7.14 -29.55
CA GLY A 461 -20.17 6.01 -30.44
C GLY A 461 -21.57 5.98 -30.97
N ALA A 462 -21.93 4.86 -31.59
CA ALA A 462 -23.30 4.50 -31.89
C ALA A 462 -23.70 3.36 -30.96
N ASP A 463 -24.35 3.71 -29.86
CA ASP A 463 -24.55 2.80 -28.74
C ASP A 463 -25.96 2.20 -28.75
N ALA A 464 -26.09 0.99 -28.23
CA ALA A 464 -27.35 0.26 -28.13
C ALA A 464 -27.69 0.00 -26.67
N PHE A 465 -28.78 0.60 -26.20
CA PHE A 465 -29.35 0.39 -24.87
C PHE A 465 -30.41 -0.72 -24.94
N ILE A 466 -30.08 -1.90 -24.42
CA ILE A 466 -30.83 -3.14 -24.63
C ILE A 466 -31.71 -3.46 -23.43
N PHE A 467 -33.01 -3.64 -23.70
CA PHE A 467 -33.99 -4.13 -22.74
C PHE A 467 -34.54 -5.46 -23.24
N GLN A 468 -34.39 -6.50 -22.41
CA GLN A 468 -34.71 -7.88 -22.75
C GLN A 468 -36.08 -8.30 -22.26
N ALA A 469 -36.58 -7.69 -21.20
CA ALA A 469 -37.90 -7.93 -20.67
C ALA A 469 -38.55 -6.64 -20.14
N VAL A 470 -39.89 -6.64 -20.06
CA VAL A 470 -40.64 -5.58 -19.35
C VAL A 470 -40.16 -5.42 -17.90
N SER A 471 -39.62 -6.49 -17.31
CA SER A 471 -39.04 -6.48 -15.97
C SER A 471 -37.83 -5.60 -15.78
N ASP A 472 -37.12 -5.31 -16.86
CA ASP A 472 -35.83 -4.64 -16.78
C ASP A 472 -36.04 -3.18 -16.36
N SER A 473 -37.07 -2.53 -16.92
CA SER A 473 -37.40 -1.13 -16.63
C SER A 473 -38.88 -0.93 -16.25
N ARG A 474 -39.34 -1.60 -15.20
CA ARG A 474 -40.76 -1.54 -14.78
C ARG A 474 -41.16 -0.14 -14.31
N ARG A 475 -42.46 0.14 -14.26
CA ARG A 475 -42.99 1.43 -13.78
C ARG A 475 -42.51 1.87 -12.39
N SER A 476 -42.20 0.92 -11.50
CA SER A 476 -41.72 1.20 -10.15
C SER A 476 -40.20 1.28 -10.04
N VAL A 477 -39.47 0.84 -11.07
CA VAL A 477 -38.01 0.75 -11.12
C VAL A 477 -37.58 1.12 -12.53
N ILE A 478 -37.32 2.41 -12.73
CA ILE A 478 -37.14 3.03 -14.06
C ILE A 478 -35.66 3.28 -14.29
N ASP A 479 -35.11 2.68 -15.33
CA ASP A 479 -33.73 2.93 -15.73
C ASP A 479 -33.58 4.29 -16.38
N THR A 480 -32.37 4.81 -16.30
CA THR A 480 -32.01 6.09 -16.89
C THR A 480 -30.88 5.92 -17.89
N ILE A 481 -31.15 6.28 -19.14
CA ILE A 481 -30.11 6.55 -20.14
C ILE A 481 -29.70 8.01 -19.98
N THR A 482 -28.43 8.28 -19.76
CA THR A 482 -27.92 9.60 -19.34
C THR A 482 -27.52 10.51 -20.51
N ASP A 483 -27.11 9.94 -21.64
CA ASP A 483 -26.41 10.69 -22.70
C ASP A 483 -26.84 10.36 -24.14
N PHE A 484 -28.02 9.76 -24.32
CA PHE A 484 -28.53 9.31 -25.62
C PHE A 484 -28.41 10.35 -26.75
N ARG A 485 -27.77 9.96 -27.85
CA ARG A 485 -27.49 10.76 -29.04
C ARG A 485 -28.34 10.29 -30.22
N ARG A 486 -29.36 11.08 -30.56
CA ARG A 486 -30.24 10.80 -31.71
C ARG A 486 -29.47 10.67 -33.03
N GLY A 487 -29.89 9.72 -33.85
CA GLY A 487 -29.26 9.44 -35.14
C GLY A 487 -27.94 8.66 -35.04
N SER A 488 -27.48 8.35 -33.83
CA SER A 488 -26.32 7.49 -33.55
C SER A 488 -26.77 6.31 -32.68
N ASP A 489 -27.34 6.62 -31.52
CA ASP A 489 -27.71 5.63 -30.52
C ASP A 489 -29.09 5.05 -30.78
N HIS A 490 -29.33 3.87 -30.23
CA HIS A 490 -30.58 3.13 -30.39
C HIS A 490 -31.04 2.51 -29.06
N ILE A 491 -32.34 2.58 -28.80
CA ILE A 491 -32.99 1.80 -27.75
C ILE A 491 -33.47 0.49 -28.37
N ASP A 492 -32.92 -0.65 -27.93
CA ASP A 492 -33.23 -1.97 -28.47
C ASP A 492 -34.26 -2.68 -27.59
N LEU A 493 -35.46 -2.87 -28.16
CA LEU A 493 -36.60 -3.51 -27.52
C LEU A 493 -37.00 -4.82 -28.22
N ARG A 494 -36.20 -5.30 -29.19
CA ARG A 494 -36.54 -6.48 -30.02
C ARG A 494 -36.69 -7.78 -29.24
N SER A 495 -36.21 -7.81 -28.00
CA SER A 495 -36.28 -8.98 -27.13
C SER A 495 -37.54 -8.99 -26.24
N ILE A 496 -38.28 -7.88 -26.18
CA ILE A 496 -39.52 -7.78 -25.42
C ILE A 496 -40.69 -8.14 -26.34
N ASP A 497 -41.46 -9.15 -25.97
CA ASP A 497 -42.72 -9.47 -26.65
C ASP A 497 -43.70 -8.29 -26.51
N ALA A 498 -43.94 -7.57 -27.61
CA ALA A 498 -44.80 -6.39 -27.59
C ALA A 498 -46.27 -6.69 -27.27
N LYS A 499 -46.71 -7.96 -27.31
CA LYS A 499 -48.09 -8.36 -27.03
C LYS A 499 -48.15 -9.59 -26.14
N THR A 500 -48.44 -9.39 -24.86
CA THR A 500 -48.50 -10.49 -23.86
C THR A 500 -49.56 -11.55 -24.16
N SER A 501 -50.57 -11.22 -24.97
CA SER A 501 -51.64 -12.13 -25.38
C SER A 501 -51.34 -12.91 -26.67
N ALA A 502 -50.19 -12.69 -27.32
CA ALA A 502 -49.84 -13.32 -28.59
C ALA A 502 -48.62 -14.25 -28.43
N THR A 503 -48.59 -15.33 -29.20
CA THR A 503 -47.46 -16.26 -29.22
C THR A 503 -46.39 -15.80 -30.21
N GLY A 504 -45.11 -15.93 -29.83
CA GLY A 504 -43.96 -15.55 -30.65
C GLY A 504 -43.53 -14.10 -30.41
N ASN A 505 -42.46 -13.67 -31.07
CA ASN A 505 -41.94 -12.30 -30.91
C ASN A 505 -42.73 -11.31 -31.78
N GLN A 506 -43.13 -10.16 -31.22
CA GLN A 506 -43.80 -9.08 -31.94
C GLN A 506 -43.08 -7.74 -31.75
N ALA A 507 -43.05 -6.95 -32.82
CA ALA A 507 -42.49 -5.61 -32.79
C ALA A 507 -43.47 -4.58 -32.19
N PHE A 508 -42.92 -3.60 -31.47
CA PHE A 508 -43.67 -2.43 -31.03
C PHE A 508 -44.05 -1.51 -32.20
N THR A 509 -45.14 -0.77 -32.03
CA THR A 509 -45.55 0.32 -32.92
C THR A 509 -45.32 1.65 -32.21
N PHE A 510 -44.35 2.44 -32.69
CA PHE A 510 -44.09 3.78 -32.17
C PHE A 510 -45.18 4.78 -32.60
N ILE A 511 -45.94 5.31 -31.64
CA ILE A 511 -47.07 6.24 -31.88
C ILE A 511 -46.72 7.71 -31.60
N GLY A 512 -45.44 8.02 -31.41
CA GLY A 512 -44.96 9.39 -31.11
C GLY A 512 -45.31 9.84 -29.70
N LYS A 513 -45.85 11.06 -29.55
CA LYS A 513 -46.24 11.64 -28.25
C LYS A 513 -47.68 11.30 -27.84
N ASN A 514 -48.46 10.66 -28.71
CA ASN A 514 -49.87 10.38 -28.50
C ASN A 514 -50.10 9.48 -27.27
N ALA A 515 -51.25 9.63 -26.61
CA ALA A 515 -51.68 8.72 -25.56
C ALA A 515 -51.96 7.32 -26.13
N PHE A 516 -51.85 6.28 -25.29
CA PHE A 516 -52.19 4.92 -25.68
C PHE A 516 -53.65 4.81 -26.12
N HIS A 517 -53.90 4.13 -27.24
CA HIS A 517 -55.22 3.92 -27.81
C HIS A 517 -55.91 2.66 -27.28
N GLY A 518 -55.22 1.86 -26.44
CA GLY A 518 -55.70 0.59 -25.91
C GLY A 518 -55.43 -0.57 -26.86
N LYS A 519 -54.29 -0.53 -27.56
CA LYS A 519 -53.78 -1.61 -28.39
C LYS A 519 -52.47 -2.10 -27.78
N SER A 520 -52.36 -3.40 -27.54
CA SER A 520 -51.11 -4.02 -27.11
C SER A 520 -49.99 -3.77 -28.13
N GLY A 521 -48.79 -3.45 -27.65
CA GLY A 521 -47.59 -3.19 -28.44
C GLY A 521 -47.43 -1.74 -28.88
N GLU A 522 -48.13 -0.80 -28.25
CA GLU A 522 -47.93 0.62 -28.48
C GLU A 522 -46.72 1.13 -27.67
N LEU A 523 -45.86 1.91 -28.33
CA LEU A 523 -44.69 2.56 -27.73
C LEU A 523 -44.79 4.06 -27.95
N ARG A 524 -44.56 4.85 -26.90
CA ARG A 524 -44.62 6.31 -26.95
C ARG A 524 -43.45 6.95 -26.24
N PHE A 525 -43.15 8.21 -26.59
CA PHE A 525 -42.16 9.03 -25.89
C PHE A 525 -42.77 10.39 -25.53
N ALA A 526 -42.77 10.75 -24.25
CA ALA A 526 -43.24 12.04 -23.76
C ALA A 526 -42.46 12.42 -22.48
N ASP A 527 -42.16 13.71 -22.32
CA ASP A 527 -41.52 14.27 -21.12
C ASP A 527 -40.23 13.54 -20.69
N GLY A 528 -39.39 13.16 -21.66
CA GLY A 528 -38.14 12.45 -21.42
C GLY A 528 -38.30 10.94 -21.19
N ILE A 529 -39.53 10.41 -21.22
CA ILE A 529 -39.82 9.02 -20.86
C ILE A 529 -40.33 8.23 -22.08
N VAL A 530 -39.67 7.12 -22.39
CA VAL A 530 -40.21 6.06 -23.25
C VAL A 530 -41.17 5.22 -22.42
N SER A 531 -42.35 4.91 -22.93
CA SER A 531 -43.34 4.06 -22.27
C SER A 531 -43.92 3.07 -23.28
N GLY A 532 -43.98 1.79 -22.91
CA GLY A 532 -44.64 0.75 -23.71
C GLY A 532 -45.83 0.14 -22.98
N ASP A 533 -46.91 -0.11 -23.71
CA ASP A 533 -48.12 -0.82 -23.28
C ASP A 533 -48.17 -2.16 -24.03
N VAL A 534 -47.86 -3.26 -23.34
CA VAL A 534 -47.81 -4.62 -23.91
C VAL A 534 -49.12 -5.40 -23.74
N ASN A 535 -50.04 -4.91 -22.90
CA ASN A 535 -51.28 -5.61 -22.54
C ASN A 535 -52.56 -4.94 -23.12
N GLY A 536 -52.45 -3.70 -23.61
CA GLY A 536 -53.52 -2.91 -24.22
C GLY A 536 -54.47 -2.21 -23.24
N ASP A 537 -54.12 -2.10 -21.96
CA ASP A 537 -54.97 -1.49 -20.91
C ASP A 537 -54.89 0.04 -20.85
N LYS A 538 -54.13 0.67 -21.75
CA LYS A 538 -53.84 2.12 -21.82
C LYS A 538 -52.91 2.63 -20.72
N SER A 539 -52.30 1.75 -19.95
CA SER A 539 -51.24 2.06 -19.00
C SER A 539 -49.91 1.56 -19.54
N ALA A 540 -48.83 2.24 -19.18
CA ALA A 540 -47.52 1.68 -19.45
C ALA A 540 -47.32 0.40 -18.61
N ASP A 541 -46.57 -0.55 -19.15
CA ASP A 541 -46.07 -1.73 -18.44
C ASP A 541 -44.58 -1.55 -18.06
N PHE A 542 -43.81 -0.88 -18.92
CA PHE A 542 -42.43 -0.46 -18.65
C PHE A 542 -42.22 1.02 -19.01
N LYS A 543 -41.18 1.62 -18.41
CA LYS A 543 -40.77 2.99 -18.64
C LYS A 543 -39.25 3.08 -18.65
N ILE A 544 -38.70 3.87 -19.56
CA ILE A 544 -37.27 4.17 -19.62
C ILE A 544 -37.13 5.70 -19.60
N ASN A 545 -36.36 6.22 -18.65
CA ASN A 545 -36.01 7.63 -18.63
C ASN A 545 -34.83 7.86 -19.57
N VAL A 546 -34.98 8.81 -20.50
CA VAL A 546 -33.92 9.18 -21.44
C VAL A 546 -33.62 10.66 -21.20
N ALA A 547 -32.55 10.90 -20.45
CA ALA A 547 -32.23 12.20 -19.89
C ALA A 547 -32.04 13.26 -20.99
N ALA A 548 -32.45 14.50 -20.67
CA ALA A 548 -32.22 15.70 -21.49
C ALA A 548 -32.75 15.66 -22.94
N LEU A 549 -33.67 14.75 -23.29
CA LEU A 549 -34.27 14.66 -24.62
C LEU A 549 -35.73 15.14 -24.67
N SER A 550 -36.06 15.90 -25.73
CA SER A 550 -37.40 16.48 -25.95
C SER A 550 -38.21 15.78 -27.06
N ALA A 551 -37.57 14.93 -27.88
CA ALA A 551 -38.21 14.13 -28.91
C ALA A 551 -37.40 12.87 -29.25
N LEU A 552 -38.10 11.78 -29.59
CA LEU A 552 -37.58 10.58 -30.25
C LEU A 552 -38.44 10.26 -31.47
N SER A 553 -37.87 9.50 -32.40
CA SER A 553 -38.48 9.06 -33.66
C SER A 553 -38.33 7.55 -33.81
N LYS A 554 -39.05 6.95 -34.78
CA LYS A 554 -39.00 5.49 -35.00
C LYS A 554 -37.58 4.98 -35.29
N SER A 555 -36.71 5.78 -35.91
CA SER A 555 -35.32 5.38 -36.20
C SER A 555 -34.42 5.32 -34.98
N ASP A 556 -34.81 5.92 -33.85
CA ASP A 556 -34.05 5.88 -32.60
C ASP A 556 -34.25 4.55 -31.83
N PHE A 557 -35.01 3.60 -32.41
CA PHE A 557 -35.34 2.31 -31.80
C PHE A 557 -35.00 1.13 -32.72
N TYR A 558 -34.58 0.02 -32.12
CA TYR A 558 -34.71 -1.29 -32.72
C TYR A 558 -35.95 -1.97 -32.12
N LEU A 559 -36.97 -2.22 -32.97
CA LEU A 559 -38.30 -2.71 -32.58
C LEU A 559 -38.62 -4.08 -33.14
#